data_AF-A0A3B0XUS4-F1
#
_entry.id   AF-A0A3B0XUS4-F1
#
_cell.length_a   1.000
_cell.length_b   1.000
_cell.length_c   1.000
_cell.angle_alpha   90.00
_cell.angle_beta   90.00
_cell.angle_gamma   90.00
#
_symmetry.space_group_name_H-M   'P 1'
#
loop_
_entity.id
_entity.type
_entity.pdbx_description
1 polymer ?
#
loop_
_entity_poly.entity_id
_entity_poly.type
_entity_poly.pdbx_seq_one_letter_code
_entity_poly.pdbx_strand_id
1 'polypeptide(L)'
;MTPSEFSTLSQTYIENWSPGLAALSIKQHRILLNNNELRALGQKNRCNSHWFAGESTPLDTVIQKLETGLKLFPEGAFVRLGSRSPKDSYQFLYRGGFVNKAELALQLLTTQSERIAYDLYFALRNHYAPSIYLREWQNIPRWAEFRCFMKNRQLVGISQYDCINLGHSPEIEQHHMKIKQAICDFFKNFKTQCLIDDVVFDVFVETEQDHLKAPVSVKLLELNPWFHKTDACLFDWNKPDDFDASFRYRLRDEN
;
A
#
# COMPACT_ATOMS: atom_id res chain seq x y z
N MET A 1 9.13 -0.15 -18.53
CA MET A 1 8.73 1.15 -17.98
C MET A 1 9.66 2.20 -18.54
N THR A 2 9.13 3.20 -19.23
CA THR A 2 9.89 4.37 -19.71
C THR A 2 10.15 5.35 -18.54
N PRO A 3 11.10 6.28 -18.67
CA PRO A 3 11.31 7.31 -17.64
C PRO A 3 10.06 8.16 -17.37
N SER A 4 9.26 8.45 -18.41
CA SER A 4 8.00 9.18 -18.26
C SER A 4 6.98 8.38 -17.45
N GLU A 5 6.83 7.08 -17.73
CA GLU A 5 5.96 6.21 -16.94
C GLU A 5 6.43 6.15 -15.48
N PHE A 6 7.73 6.02 -15.24
CA PHE A 6 8.28 6.01 -13.88
C PHE A 6 7.95 7.30 -13.14
N SER A 7 8.12 8.46 -13.78
CA SER A 7 7.82 9.76 -13.17
C SER A 7 6.35 9.90 -12.76
N THR A 8 5.41 9.33 -13.51
CA THR A 8 3.99 9.32 -13.13
C THR A 8 3.75 8.38 -11.96
N LEU A 9 4.30 7.15 -12.02
CA LEU A 9 4.11 6.14 -10.98
C LEU A 9 4.75 6.56 -9.65
N SER A 10 5.92 7.17 -9.68
CA SER A 10 6.66 7.53 -8.48
C SER A 10 5.95 8.57 -7.64
N GLN A 11 5.07 9.39 -8.21
CA GLN A 11 4.27 10.36 -7.44
C GLN A 11 3.44 9.68 -6.34
N THR A 12 3.03 8.42 -6.55
CA THR A 12 2.22 7.68 -5.57
C THR A 12 3.05 7.00 -4.48
N TYR A 13 4.38 6.97 -4.63
CA TYR A 13 5.26 6.30 -3.66
C TYR A 13 5.32 7.08 -2.35
N ILE A 14 5.40 6.37 -1.23
CA ILE A 14 5.34 6.96 0.11
C ILE A 14 6.44 8.00 0.34
N GLU A 15 7.62 7.85 -0.27
CA GLU A 15 8.73 8.79 -0.18
C GLU A 15 8.39 10.18 -0.71
N ASN A 16 7.39 10.27 -1.58
CA ASN A 16 6.93 11.49 -2.24
C ASN A 16 5.63 12.05 -1.63
N TRP A 17 5.11 11.43 -0.56
CA TRP A 17 3.95 11.96 0.15
C TRP A 17 4.32 13.25 0.90
N SER A 18 3.42 14.23 0.86
CA SER A 18 3.54 15.42 1.71
C SER A 18 3.44 15.03 3.19
N PRO A 19 4.02 15.81 4.13
CA PRO A 19 3.87 15.53 5.57
C PRO A 19 2.40 15.45 6.01
N GLY A 20 1.54 16.31 5.46
CA GLY A 20 0.11 16.30 5.74
C GLY A 20 -0.60 15.05 5.21
N LEU A 21 -0.21 14.54 4.04
CA LEU A 21 -0.74 13.30 3.50
C LEU A 21 -0.27 12.09 4.33
N ALA A 22 1.00 12.07 4.72
CA ALA A 22 1.54 11.02 5.59
C ALA A 22 0.84 10.99 6.96
N ALA A 23 0.42 12.14 7.50
CA ALA A 23 -0.34 12.23 8.74
C ALA A 23 -1.75 11.62 8.66
N LEU A 24 -2.30 11.43 7.45
CA LEU A 24 -3.58 10.74 7.23
C LEU A 24 -3.44 9.21 7.26
N SER A 25 -2.21 8.68 7.24
CA SER A 25 -1.92 7.26 7.22
C SER A 25 -1.64 6.70 8.62
N ILE A 26 -1.35 5.40 8.67
CA ILE A 26 -0.80 4.73 9.85
C ILE A 26 0.62 5.25 10.09
N LYS A 27 1.00 5.41 11.36
CA LYS A 27 2.36 5.81 11.73
C LYS A 27 3.38 4.88 11.07
N GLN A 28 4.42 5.47 10.49
CA GLN A 28 5.43 4.71 9.77
C GLN A 28 6.81 5.35 9.90
N HIS A 29 7.84 4.50 9.88
CA HIS A 29 9.24 4.88 9.94
C HIS A 29 9.92 4.58 8.61
N ARG A 30 10.58 5.59 8.05
CA ARG A 30 11.30 5.51 6.77
C ARG A 30 12.75 5.11 7.00
N ILE A 31 13.20 4.10 6.27
CA ILE A 31 14.59 3.64 6.23
C ILE A 31 15.12 3.85 4.82
N LEU A 32 16.05 4.79 4.66
CA LEU A 32 16.66 5.09 3.37
C LEU A 32 17.66 4.00 2.97
N LEU A 33 17.53 3.52 1.72
CA LEU A 33 18.48 2.61 1.10
C LEU A 33 19.50 3.40 0.27
N ASN A 34 20.78 3.09 0.45
CA ASN A 34 21.80 3.49 -0.51
C ASN A 34 21.86 2.50 -1.69
N ASN A 35 22.60 2.85 -2.75
CA ASN A 35 22.69 2.01 -3.95
C ASN A 35 23.28 0.61 -3.71
N ASN A 36 24.17 0.46 -2.73
CA ASN A 36 24.76 -0.85 -2.42
C ASN A 36 23.76 -1.73 -1.67
N GLU A 37 23.06 -1.18 -0.68
CA GLU A 37 21.99 -1.86 0.06
C GLU A 37 20.84 -2.27 -0.87
N LEU A 38 20.44 -1.38 -1.79
CA LEU A 38 19.45 -1.67 -2.82
C LEU A 38 19.89 -2.88 -3.65
N ARG A 39 21.10 -2.87 -4.21
CA ARG A 39 21.62 -3.99 -5.02
C ARG A 39 21.67 -5.28 -4.22
N ALA A 40 22.17 -5.24 -2.98
CA ALA A 40 22.25 -6.40 -2.11
C ALA A 40 20.87 -7.00 -1.79
N LEU A 41 19.84 -6.16 -1.56
CA LEU A 41 18.46 -6.62 -1.40
C LEU A 41 17.94 -7.31 -2.66
N GLY A 42 18.19 -6.72 -3.83
CA GLY A 42 17.80 -7.29 -5.13
C GLY A 42 18.48 -8.62 -5.43
N GLN A 43 19.79 -8.72 -5.18
CA GLN A 43 20.56 -9.97 -5.31
C GLN A 43 20.01 -11.05 -4.37
N LYS A 44 19.71 -10.68 -3.11
CA LYS A 44 19.18 -11.62 -2.12
C LYS A 44 17.74 -12.03 -2.39
N ASN A 45 16.95 -11.24 -3.12
CA ASN A 45 15.56 -11.55 -3.46
C ASN A 45 15.41 -12.89 -4.21
N ARG A 46 16.42 -13.26 -5.01
CA ARG A 46 16.47 -14.45 -5.88
C ARG A 46 15.52 -14.44 -7.08
N CYS A 47 14.52 -13.55 -7.15
CA CYS A 47 13.82 -13.26 -8.41
C CYS A 47 14.70 -12.35 -9.28
N ASN A 48 15.02 -12.81 -10.50
CA ASN A 48 15.81 -12.04 -11.47
C ASN A 48 17.12 -11.44 -10.90
N SER A 49 17.83 -12.20 -10.07
CA SER A 49 19.07 -11.72 -9.39
C SER A 49 20.12 -11.16 -10.36
N HIS A 50 20.16 -11.66 -11.60
CA HIS A 50 21.03 -11.16 -12.67
C HIS A 50 20.80 -9.69 -13.06
N TRP A 51 19.64 -9.10 -12.71
CA TRP A 51 19.37 -7.66 -12.88
C TRP A 51 20.22 -6.77 -11.97
N PHE A 52 20.75 -7.35 -10.89
CA PHE A 52 21.48 -6.65 -9.84
C PHE A 52 22.97 -6.98 -9.90
N ALA A 53 23.58 -6.84 -11.07
CA ALA A 53 25.02 -7.10 -11.25
C ALA A 53 25.88 -6.16 -10.39
N GLY A 54 27.05 -6.66 -9.97
CA GLY A 54 28.00 -5.96 -9.11
C GLY A 54 28.44 -6.83 -7.92
N GLU A 55 29.36 -6.30 -7.13
CA GLU A 55 29.84 -6.97 -5.93
C GLU A 55 28.72 -7.09 -4.89
N SER A 56 28.57 -8.28 -4.31
CA SER A 56 27.59 -8.54 -3.25
C SER A 56 28.09 -7.92 -1.96
N THR A 57 27.33 -6.98 -1.40
CA THR A 57 27.63 -6.38 -0.10
C THR A 57 26.79 -7.02 1.02
N PRO A 58 27.34 -7.21 2.23
CA PRO A 58 26.56 -7.63 3.38
C PRO A 58 25.36 -6.70 3.65
N LEU A 59 24.27 -7.27 4.18
CA LEU A 59 23.06 -6.53 4.54
C LEU A 59 23.03 -6.10 6.01
N ASP A 60 24.17 -6.14 6.69
CA ASP A 60 24.28 -5.83 8.13
C ASP A 60 23.78 -4.42 8.45
N THR A 61 24.08 -3.44 7.58
CA THR A 61 23.60 -2.06 7.75
C THR A 61 22.08 -1.96 7.62
N VAL A 62 21.47 -2.74 6.73
CA VAL A 62 20.01 -2.80 6.57
C VAL A 62 19.37 -3.46 7.79
N ILE A 63 19.96 -4.54 8.31
CA ILE A 63 19.52 -5.22 9.53
C ILE A 63 19.55 -4.25 10.71
N GLN A 64 20.67 -3.55 10.94
CA GLN A 64 20.79 -2.56 12.03
C GLN A 64 19.77 -1.41 11.92
N LYS A 65 19.50 -0.93 10.70
CA LYS A 65 18.46 0.08 10.45
C LYS A 65 17.06 -0.45 10.79
N LEU A 66 16.77 -1.69 10.39
CA LEU A 66 15.49 -2.36 10.69
C LEU A 66 15.32 -2.59 12.19
N GLU A 67 16.34 -3.08 12.90
CA GLU A 67 16.32 -3.25 14.35
C GLU A 67 16.04 -1.92 15.06
N THR A 68 16.71 -0.86 14.63
CA THR A 68 16.49 0.50 15.18
C THR A 68 15.07 0.98 14.92
N GLY A 69 14.56 0.82 13.70
CA GLY A 69 13.21 1.22 13.33
C GLY A 69 12.11 0.44 14.06
N LEU A 70 12.31 -0.86 14.26
CA LEU A 70 11.35 -1.73 14.98
C LEU A 70 11.19 -1.35 16.45
N LYS A 71 12.21 -0.74 17.09
CA LYS A 71 12.07 -0.21 18.47
C LYS A 71 10.99 0.86 18.60
N LEU A 72 10.60 1.51 17.50
CA LEU A 72 9.52 2.51 17.48
C LEU A 72 8.12 1.89 17.50
N PHE A 73 8.02 0.58 17.26
CA PHE A 73 6.77 -0.18 17.16
C PHE A 73 6.86 -1.48 17.98
N PRO A 74 6.75 -1.40 19.32
CA PRO A 74 6.92 -2.55 20.22
C PRO A 74 5.92 -3.68 19.95
N GLU A 75 4.72 -3.34 19.50
CA GLU A 75 3.67 -4.30 19.11
C GLU A 75 3.90 -4.93 17.72
N GLY A 76 5.02 -4.59 17.07
CA GLY A 76 5.37 -5.04 15.73
C GLY A 76 4.96 -4.05 14.63
N ALA A 77 5.37 -4.39 13.42
CA ALA A 77 5.20 -3.57 12.23
C ALA A 77 4.83 -4.40 11.01
N PHE A 78 4.42 -3.70 9.96
CA PHE A 78 4.31 -4.18 8.60
C PHE A 78 5.47 -3.61 7.76
N VAL A 79 6.20 -4.47 7.04
CA VAL A 79 7.32 -4.05 6.19
C VAL A 79 6.93 -3.94 4.72
N ARG A 80 7.34 -2.87 4.05
CA ARG A 80 7.16 -2.66 2.61
C ARG A 80 8.22 -1.75 2.00
N LEU A 81 8.27 -1.69 0.67
CA LEU A 81 8.86 -0.53 -0.02
C LEU A 81 7.82 0.59 -0.11
N GLY A 82 8.29 1.81 -0.38
CA GLY A 82 7.38 2.94 -0.57
C GLY A 82 6.44 2.80 -1.77
N SER A 83 6.81 2.00 -2.76
CA SER A 83 6.01 1.71 -3.95
C SER A 83 4.97 0.60 -3.75
N ARG A 84 5.33 -0.51 -3.09
CA ARG A 84 4.42 -1.65 -2.84
C ARG A 84 4.92 -2.58 -1.73
N SER A 85 4.01 -3.45 -1.29
CA SER A 85 4.26 -4.53 -0.33
C SER A 85 4.63 -5.86 -1.01
N PRO A 86 5.42 -6.74 -0.35
CA PRO A 86 5.85 -8.04 -0.87
C PRO A 86 4.75 -9.13 -0.78
N LYS A 87 3.51 -8.79 -1.17
CA LYS A 87 2.32 -9.64 -1.02
C LYS A 87 2.40 -10.98 -1.80
N ASP A 88 3.29 -11.05 -2.78
CA ASP A 88 3.56 -12.20 -3.63
C ASP A 88 4.70 -13.10 -3.10
N SER A 89 5.44 -12.68 -2.08
CA SER A 89 6.49 -13.52 -1.49
C SER A 89 5.90 -14.74 -0.80
N TYR A 90 6.62 -15.87 -0.86
CA TYR A 90 6.24 -17.08 -0.11
C TYR A 90 6.05 -16.79 1.39
N GLN A 91 6.93 -15.98 1.97
CA GLN A 91 6.83 -15.61 3.38
C GLN A 91 5.53 -14.85 3.65
N PHE A 92 5.17 -13.88 2.83
CA PHE A 92 3.93 -13.13 3.03
C PHE A 92 2.70 -14.02 2.92
N LEU A 93 2.65 -14.92 1.94
CA LEU A 93 1.54 -15.86 1.79
C LEU A 93 1.42 -16.84 2.97
N TYR A 94 2.55 -17.22 3.56
CA TYR A 94 2.58 -18.16 4.69
C TYR A 94 2.21 -17.54 6.03
N ARG A 95 2.63 -16.30 6.32
CA ARG A 95 2.47 -15.67 7.66
C ARG A 95 1.90 -14.25 7.68
N GLY A 96 1.53 -13.71 6.52
CA GLY A 96 1.16 -12.31 6.38
C GLY A 96 2.35 -11.36 6.48
N GLY A 97 2.06 -10.07 6.64
CA GLY A 97 3.06 -8.99 6.64
C GLY A 97 3.62 -8.60 8.01
N PHE A 98 3.25 -9.29 9.09
CA PHE A 98 3.68 -8.96 10.44
C PHE A 98 5.16 -9.23 10.66
N VAL A 99 5.86 -8.26 11.26
CA VAL A 99 7.27 -8.38 11.66
C VAL A 99 7.52 -7.76 13.03
N ASN A 100 8.30 -8.45 13.85
CA ASN A 100 8.82 -7.97 15.13
C ASN A 100 10.33 -8.18 15.26
N LYS A 101 10.99 -8.67 14.20
CA LYS A 101 12.43 -8.91 14.12
C LYS A 101 12.96 -8.46 12.76
N ALA A 102 14.17 -7.92 12.74
CA ALA A 102 14.79 -7.40 11.53
C ALA A 102 15.02 -8.49 10.47
N GLU A 103 15.35 -9.71 10.89
CA GLU A 103 15.55 -10.85 10.00
C GLU A 103 14.26 -11.23 9.28
N LEU A 104 13.12 -11.17 9.98
CA LEU A 104 11.81 -11.44 9.38
C LEU A 104 11.44 -10.35 8.37
N ALA A 105 11.69 -9.08 8.71
CA ALA A 105 11.50 -7.97 7.79
C ALA A 105 12.35 -8.12 6.53
N LEU A 106 13.62 -8.50 6.70
CA LEU A 106 14.52 -8.77 5.58
C LEU A 106 14.05 -9.96 4.74
N GLN A 107 13.61 -11.05 5.39
CA GLN A 107 13.07 -12.23 4.70
C GLN A 107 11.84 -11.89 3.85
N LEU A 108 10.89 -11.12 4.37
CA LEU A 108 9.71 -10.68 3.59
C LEU A 108 10.10 -9.86 2.36
N LEU A 109 11.13 -9.01 2.45
CA LEU A 109 11.61 -8.22 1.32
C LEU A 109 12.47 -9.03 0.33
N THR A 110 13.06 -10.15 0.76
CA THR A 110 14.11 -10.86 -0.01
C THR A 110 13.81 -12.33 -0.29
N THR A 111 12.63 -12.85 0.03
CA THR A 111 12.28 -14.25 -0.26
C THR A 111 11.36 -14.33 -1.46
N GLN A 112 11.95 -14.21 -2.67
CA GLN A 112 11.28 -14.45 -3.95
C GLN A 112 10.01 -13.61 -4.15
N SER A 113 10.11 -12.30 -3.98
CA SER A 113 9.06 -11.37 -4.36
C SER A 113 9.43 -10.72 -5.69
N GLU A 114 8.69 -11.06 -6.74
CA GLU A 114 8.82 -10.38 -8.03
C GLU A 114 8.48 -8.91 -7.90
N ARG A 115 7.43 -8.58 -7.13
CA ARG A 115 7.03 -7.20 -6.83
C ARG A 115 8.20 -6.36 -6.32
N ILE A 116 8.92 -6.87 -5.32
CA ILE A 116 10.10 -6.18 -4.77
C ILE A 116 11.25 -6.15 -5.76
N ALA A 117 11.55 -7.26 -6.44
CA ALA A 117 12.63 -7.32 -7.42
C ALA A 117 12.43 -6.29 -8.56
N TYR A 118 11.22 -6.20 -9.12
CA TYR A 118 10.90 -5.20 -10.14
C TYR A 118 11.10 -3.77 -9.63
N ASP A 119 10.65 -3.47 -8.41
CA ASP A 119 10.71 -2.10 -7.89
C ASP A 119 12.13 -1.67 -7.55
N LEU A 120 12.94 -2.56 -6.98
CA LEU A 120 14.36 -2.33 -6.78
C LEU A 120 15.08 -2.14 -8.13
N TYR A 121 14.76 -2.95 -9.13
CA TYR A 121 15.36 -2.81 -10.45
C TYR A 121 15.01 -1.47 -11.11
N PHE A 122 13.73 -1.08 -11.09
CA PHE A 122 13.30 0.21 -11.63
C PHE A 122 13.90 1.39 -10.86
N ALA A 123 14.06 1.27 -9.54
CA ALA A 123 14.74 2.28 -8.75
C ALA A 123 16.18 2.48 -9.22
N LEU A 124 16.95 1.40 -9.43
CA LEU A 124 18.31 1.47 -9.99
C LEU A 124 18.34 2.10 -11.38
N ARG A 125 17.46 1.66 -12.27
CA ARG A 125 17.42 2.12 -13.67
C ARG A 125 17.05 3.58 -13.82
N ASN A 126 16.28 4.13 -12.87
CA ASN A 126 15.84 5.52 -12.87
C ASN A 126 16.61 6.40 -11.86
N HIS A 127 17.70 5.89 -11.29
CA HIS A 127 18.51 6.60 -10.28
C HIS A 127 17.69 7.13 -9.09
N TYR A 128 16.65 6.38 -8.72
CA TYR A 128 15.78 6.67 -7.59
C TYR A 128 16.31 5.95 -6.34
N ALA A 129 16.29 6.63 -5.20
CA ALA A 129 16.67 6.06 -3.91
C ALA A 129 15.41 5.55 -3.18
N PRO A 130 15.09 4.24 -3.26
CA PRO A 130 13.91 3.69 -2.61
C PRO A 130 14.12 3.65 -1.10
N SER A 131 13.03 3.56 -0.36
CA SER A 131 13.05 3.38 1.09
C SER A 131 12.24 2.17 1.51
N ILE A 132 12.70 1.54 2.59
CA ILE A 132 11.90 0.58 3.34
C ILE A 132 11.04 1.38 4.32
N TYR A 133 9.78 0.97 4.46
CA TYR A 133 8.87 1.49 5.48
C TYR A 133 8.51 0.40 6.46
N LEU A 134 8.69 0.71 7.74
CA LEU A 134 8.08 -0.01 8.85
C LEU A 134 6.83 0.77 9.27
N ARG A 135 5.66 0.22 8.98
CA ARG A 135 4.37 0.78 9.38
C ARG A 135 3.90 0.10 10.66
N GLU A 136 3.41 0.85 11.63
CA GLU A 136 2.85 0.28 12.86
C GLU A 136 1.84 -0.83 12.52
N TRP A 137 1.94 -1.98 13.19
CA TRP A 137 1.05 -3.09 12.92
C TRP A 137 -0.40 -2.72 13.26
N GLN A 138 -1.32 -3.06 12.36
CA GLN A 138 -2.76 -2.89 12.55
C GLN A 138 -3.44 -4.20 12.17
N ASN A 139 -4.36 -4.66 13.02
CA ASN A 139 -5.26 -5.76 12.66
C ASN A 139 -6.42 -5.18 11.87
N ILE A 140 -6.31 -5.21 10.54
CA ILE A 140 -7.31 -4.67 9.62
C ILE A 140 -8.14 -5.84 9.09
N PRO A 141 -9.44 -5.92 9.41
CA PRO A 141 -10.32 -6.92 8.81
C PRO A 141 -10.42 -6.70 7.31
N ARG A 142 -10.45 -7.76 6.51
CA ARG A 142 -10.50 -7.66 5.03
C ARG A 142 -11.69 -6.85 4.53
N TRP A 143 -12.81 -6.87 5.25
CA TRP A 143 -14.00 -6.10 4.88
C TRP A 143 -13.82 -4.59 5.06
N ALA A 144 -12.91 -4.16 5.93
CA ALA A 144 -12.73 -2.78 6.31
C ALA A 144 -11.86 -1.98 5.31
N GLU A 145 -11.34 -2.61 4.27
CA GLU A 145 -10.53 -1.97 3.21
C GLU A 145 -11.40 -1.51 2.02
N PHE A 146 -11.18 -0.27 1.58
CA PHE A 146 -11.89 0.36 0.48
C PHE A 146 -10.92 1.00 -0.50
N ARG A 147 -11.17 0.82 -1.80
CA ARG A 147 -10.49 1.53 -2.87
C ARG A 147 -11.32 2.72 -3.31
N CYS A 148 -10.69 3.89 -3.32
CA CYS A 148 -11.33 5.15 -3.69
C CYS A 148 -10.68 5.73 -4.94
N PHE A 149 -11.48 6.43 -5.74
CA PHE A 149 -11.09 6.96 -7.04
C PHE A 149 -11.24 8.48 -7.02
N MET A 150 -10.14 9.21 -7.18
CA MET A 150 -10.16 10.67 -7.33
C MET A 150 -9.77 11.04 -8.76
N LYS A 151 -10.62 11.83 -9.43
CA LYS A 151 -10.35 12.38 -10.76
C LYS A 151 -10.71 13.86 -10.78
N ASN A 152 -9.86 14.71 -11.34
CA ASN A 152 -10.00 16.17 -11.34
C ASN A 152 -10.32 16.71 -9.93
N ARG A 153 -9.66 16.15 -8.91
CA ARG A 153 -9.90 16.48 -7.49
C ARG A 153 -11.33 16.21 -7.02
N GLN A 154 -12.08 15.33 -7.66
CA GLN A 154 -13.41 14.89 -7.22
C GLN A 154 -13.38 13.39 -6.87
N LEU A 155 -14.09 12.99 -5.82
CA LEU A 155 -14.27 11.58 -5.49
C LEU A 155 -15.31 10.99 -6.45
N VAL A 156 -14.85 10.13 -7.36
CA VAL A 156 -15.66 9.56 -8.45
C VAL A 156 -15.98 8.07 -8.25
N GLY A 157 -15.61 7.50 -7.11
CA GLY A 157 -16.01 6.14 -6.77
C GLY A 157 -15.39 5.65 -5.46
N ILE A 158 -16.13 4.79 -4.76
CA ILE A 158 -15.65 4.02 -3.61
C ILE A 158 -16.04 2.56 -3.87
N SER A 159 -15.09 1.64 -3.78
CA SER A 159 -15.31 0.20 -3.92
C SER A 159 -14.87 -0.53 -2.66
N GLN A 160 -15.61 -1.56 -2.26
CA GLN A 160 -15.04 -2.65 -1.45
C GLN A 160 -13.76 -3.15 -2.14
N TYR A 161 -12.63 -3.21 -1.43
CA TYR A 161 -11.34 -3.53 -2.02
C TYR A 161 -11.27 -5.00 -2.46
N ASP A 162 -11.45 -5.94 -1.52
CA ASP A 162 -11.32 -7.38 -1.76
C ASP A 162 -12.61 -8.03 -2.30
N CYS A 163 -13.29 -7.33 -3.21
CA CYS A 163 -14.64 -7.66 -3.67
C CYS A 163 -14.75 -8.99 -4.43
N ILE A 164 -13.64 -9.58 -4.90
CA ILE A 164 -13.63 -10.86 -5.61
C ILE A 164 -13.44 -12.01 -4.62
N ASN A 165 -12.46 -11.93 -3.71
CA ASN A 165 -12.14 -13.05 -2.83
C ASN A 165 -12.97 -13.06 -1.55
N LEU A 166 -13.41 -11.89 -1.06
CA LEU A 166 -14.24 -11.80 0.14
C LEU A 166 -15.73 -11.99 -0.17
N GLY A 167 -16.20 -11.52 -1.33
CA GLY A 167 -17.62 -11.53 -1.66
C GLY A 167 -18.44 -10.59 -0.78
N HIS A 168 -19.67 -10.98 -0.43
CA HIS A 168 -20.56 -10.24 0.47
C HIS A 168 -19.95 -10.09 1.88
N SER A 169 -20.12 -8.91 2.48
CA SER A 169 -19.77 -8.64 3.88
C SER A 169 -20.97 -8.01 4.61
N PRO A 170 -21.52 -8.69 5.63
CA PRO A 170 -22.60 -8.15 6.45
C PRO A 170 -22.25 -6.82 7.13
N GLU A 171 -20.99 -6.64 7.53
CA GLU A 171 -20.49 -5.43 8.19
C GLU A 171 -20.59 -4.21 7.28
N ILE A 172 -20.23 -4.38 6.00
CA ILE A 172 -20.38 -3.32 5.01
C ILE A 172 -21.86 -3.04 4.77
N GLU A 173 -22.68 -4.06 4.53
CA GLU A 173 -24.11 -3.90 4.26
C GLU A 173 -24.85 -3.19 5.42
N GLN A 174 -24.59 -3.61 6.66
CA GLN A 174 -25.19 -3.02 7.86
C GLN A 174 -24.79 -1.56 8.07
N HIS A 175 -23.60 -1.16 7.62
CA HIS A 175 -23.01 0.14 7.97
C HIS A 175 -22.62 1.01 6.77
N HIS A 176 -23.03 0.66 5.56
CA HIS A 176 -22.59 1.28 4.32
C HIS A 176 -22.75 2.82 4.33
N MET A 177 -23.85 3.34 4.87
CA MET A 177 -24.06 4.80 4.96
C MET A 177 -23.04 5.48 5.88
N LYS A 178 -22.72 4.88 7.03
CA LYS A 178 -21.73 5.42 7.98
C LYS A 178 -20.32 5.35 7.39
N ILE A 179 -19.99 4.23 6.75
CA ILE A 179 -18.70 4.03 6.07
C ILE A 179 -18.52 5.05 4.94
N LYS A 180 -19.52 5.18 4.06
CA LYS A 180 -19.52 6.15 2.97
C LYS A 180 -19.31 7.57 3.50
N GLN A 181 -20.06 7.95 4.52
CA GLN A 181 -19.95 9.28 5.12
C GLN A 181 -18.54 9.53 5.68
N ALA A 182 -17.97 8.58 6.42
CA ALA A 182 -16.63 8.69 6.98
C ALA A 182 -15.54 8.81 5.90
N ILE A 183 -15.65 8.05 4.80
CA ILE A 183 -14.73 8.15 3.66
C ILE A 183 -14.89 9.50 2.95
N CYS A 184 -16.12 9.98 2.75
CA CYS A 184 -16.37 11.31 2.17
C CYS A 184 -15.81 12.44 3.04
N ASP A 185 -15.90 12.33 4.36
CA ASP A 185 -15.35 13.31 5.29
C ASP A 185 -13.81 13.27 5.31
N PHE A 186 -13.23 12.07 5.33
CA PHE A 186 -11.79 11.87 5.15
C PHE A 186 -11.30 12.48 3.82
N PHE A 187 -12.06 12.29 2.74
CA PHE A 187 -11.71 12.78 1.41
C PHE A 187 -11.52 14.30 1.37
N LYS A 188 -12.30 15.07 2.15
CA LYS A 188 -12.17 16.54 2.22
C LYS A 188 -10.76 16.97 2.64
N ASN A 189 -10.16 16.26 3.61
CA ASN A 189 -8.79 16.52 4.03
C ASN A 189 -7.78 15.86 3.08
N PHE A 190 -8.03 14.63 2.64
CA PHE A 190 -7.16 13.96 1.66
C PHE A 190 -6.91 14.81 0.40
N LYS A 191 -7.97 15.38 -0.17
CA LYS A 191 -7.92 16.22 -1.38
C LYS A 191 -7.01 17.45 -1.22
N THR A 192 -6.94 18.03 -0.02
CA THR A 192 -6.10 19.21 0.26
C THR A 192 -4.65 18.83 0.50
N GLN A 193 -4.38 17.64 1.05
CA GLN A 193 -3.03 17.16 1.36
C GLN A 193 -2.35 16.42 0.19
N CYS A 194 -3.14 15.77 -0.67
CA CYS A 194 -2.64 15.05 -1.84
C CYS A 194 -2.22 16.04 -2.92
N LEU A 195 -1.02 15.88 -3.48
CA LEU A 195 -0.51 16.76 -4.54
C LEU A 195 -0.88 16.30 -5.95
N ILE A 196 -1.51 15.13 -6.09
CA ILE A 196 -1.88 14.50 -7.36
C ILE A 196 -3.36 14.80 -7.66
N ASP A 197 -3.69 15.20 -8.89
CA ASP A 197 -5.08 15.51 -9.30
C ASP A 197 -5.94 14.26 -9.50
N ASP A 198 -5.34 13.26 -10.15
CA ASP A 198 -5.94 11.99 -10.54
C ASP A 198 -5.20 10.85 -9.85
N VAL A 199 -5.83 10.21 -8.88
CA VAL A 199 -5.20 9.16 -8.08
C VAL A 199 -6.23 8.15 -7.59
N VAL A 200 -5.81 6.90 -7.50
CA VAL A 200 -6.55 5.86 -6.79
C VAL A 200 -5.94 5.74 -5.40
N PHE A 201 -6.75 5.71 -4.35
CA PHE A 201 -6.25 5.64 -2.99
C PHE A 201 -7.00 4.60 -2.18
N ASP A 202 -6.24 3.76 -1.48
CA ASP A 202 -6.79 2.70 -0.64
C ASP A 202 -6.83 3.21 0.79
N VAL A 203 -7.95 2.99 1.47
CA VAL A 203 -8.18 3.37 2.87
C VAL A 203 -8.71 2.18 3.64
N PHE A 204 -8.63 2.25 4.97
CA PHE A 204 -9.44 1.39 5.83
C PHE A 204 -10.23 2.20 6.84
N VAL A 205 -11.37 1.65 7.25
CA VAL A 205 -12.12 2.12 8.41
C VAL A 205 -11.58 1.44 9.67
N GLU A 206 -11.33 2.20 10.73
CA GLU A 206 -10.80 1.62 11.98
C GLU A 206 -11.88 0.78 12.68
N THR A 207 -11.45 -0.39 13.16
CA THR A 207 -12.32 -1.37 13.82
C THR A 207 -11.79 -1.71 15.21
N GLU A 208 -12.69 -2.13 16.10
CA GLU A 208 -12.38 -2.73 17.39
C GLU A 208 -13.10 -4.08 17.47
N GLN A 209 -12.35 -5.17 17.67
CA GLN A 209 -12.90 -6.54 17.69
C GLN A 209 -13.78 -6.86 16.47
N ASP A 210 -13.29 -6.56 15.27
CA ASP A 210 -14.01 -6.73 13.98
C ASP A 210 -15.30 -5.89 13.82
N HIS A 211 -15.61 -5.00 14.75
CA HIS A 211 -16.73 -4.06 14.66
C HIS A 211 -16.25 -2.65 14.34
N LEU A 212 -17.10 -1.84 13.70
CA LEU A 212 -16.79 -0.43 13.48
C LEU A 212 -16.58 0.30 14.80
N LYS A 213 -15.46 0.99 14.91
CA LYS A 213 -15.23 1.93 16.01
C LYS A 213 -16.16 3.13 15.88
N ALA A 214 -16.63 3.67 17.00
CA ALA A 214 -17.42 4.90 17.05
C ALA A 214 -16.59 6.03 17.70
N PRO A 215 -16.39 7.19 17.04
CA PRO A 215 -16.79 7.49 15.66
C PRO A 215 -16.00 6.68 14.64
N VAL A 216 -16.59 6.46 13.45
CA VAL A 216 -15.90 5.76 12.34
C VAL A 216 -14.79 6.66 11.83
N SER A 217 -13.56 6.23 12.02
CA SER A 217 -12.37 6.91 11.53
C SER A 217 -11.77 6.16 10.35
N VAL A 218 -11.13 6.92 9.45
CA VAL A 218 -10.56 6.41 8.19
C VAL A 218 -9.08 6.76 8.14
N LYS A 219 -8.27 5.83 7.66
CA LYS A 219 -6.82 5.99 7.50
C LYS A 219 -6.39 5.60 6.10
N LEU A 220 -5.43 6.35 5.55
CA LEU A 220 -4.82 6.06 4.25
C LEU A 220 -3.92 4.83 4.33
N LEU A 221 -4.05 3.90 3.39
CA LEU A 221 -3.17 2.74 3.23
C LEU A 221 -2.15 2.93 2.11
N GLU A 222 -2.61 3.36 0.94
CA GLU A 222 -1.81 3.33 -0.28
C GLU A 222 -2.32 4.35 -1.30
N LEU A 223 -1.42 4.87 -2.13
CA LEU A 223 -1.76 5.57 -3.36
C LEU A 223 -1.36 4.69 -4.55
N ASN A 224 -2.22 4.66 -5.55
CA ASN A 224 -2.03 3.98 -6.81
C ASN A 224 -2.29 4.96 -7.96
N PRO A 225 -1.62 4.78 -9.11
CA PRO A 225 -1.79 5.68 -10.25
C PRO A 225 -3.19 5.57 -10.83
N TRP A 226 -3.69 6.67 -11.41
CA TRP A 226 -4.92 6.68 -12.19
C TRP A 226 -4.69 6.07 -13.58
N PHE A 227 -4.82 4.74 -13.71
CA PHE A 227 -4.66 4.03 -14.98
C PHE A 227 -5.19 2.59 -14.94
N HIS A 228 -5.41 2.01 -16.12
CA HIS A 228 -6.01 0.69 -16.33
C HIS A 228 -5.26 -0.51 -15.70
N LYS A 229 -4.00 -0.34 -15.26
CA LYS A 229 -3.26 -1.40 -14.55
C LYS A 229 -3.50 -1.40 -13.05
N THR A 230 -4.11 -0.34 -12.50
CA THR A 230 -4.65 -0.36 -11.13
C THR A 230 -5.97 -1.12 -11.16
N ASP A 231 -6.14 -2.13 -10.30
CA ASP A 231 -7.40 -2.86 -10.22
C ASP A 231 -8.59 -1.90 -9.95
N ALA A 232 -9.62 -1.97 -10.77
CA ALA A 232 -10.81 -1.12 -10.65
C ALA A 232 -11.81 -1.63 -9.60
N CYS A 233 -11.59 -2.83 -9.05
CA CYS A 233 -12.49 -3.52 -8.15
C CYS A 233 -13.91 -3.63 -8.76
N LEU A 234 -14.90 -2.91 -8.22
CA LEU A 234 -16.28 -2.91 -8.70
C LEU A 234 -16.58 -1.84 -9.76
N PHE A 235 -15.54 -1.21 -10.31
CA PHE A 235 -15.61 -0.27 -11.43
C PHE A 235 -14.96 -0.87 -12.69
N ASP A 236 -15.12 -0.22 -13.85
CA ASP A 236 -14.58 -0.65 -15.14
C ASP A 236 -13.86 0.50 -15.86
N TRP A 237 -12.54 0.38 -16.02
CA TRP A 237 -11.72 1.35 -16.75
C TRP A 237 -12.12 1.55 -18.21
N ASN A 238 -12.79 0.56 -18.82
CA ASN A 238 -13.22 0.64 -20.22
C ASN A 238 -14.54 1.40 -20.39
N LYS A 239 -15.20 1.78 -19.29
CA LYS A 239 -16.45 2.53 -19.26
C LYS A 239 -16.22 3.84 -18.51
N PRO A 240 -15.90 4.95 -19.20
CA PRO A 240 -15.59 6.22 -18.54
C PRO A 240 -16.70 6.71 -17.59
N ASP A 241 -17.96 6.45 -17.93
CA ASP A 241 -19.13 6.85 -17.14
C ASP A 241 -19.39 5.92 -15.94
N ASP A 242 -18.62 4.84 -15.79
CA ASP A 242 -18.78 3.91 -14.67
C ASP A 242 -18.23 4.51 -13.35
N PHE A 243 -17.30 5.47 -13.44
CA PHE A 243 -16.85 6.26 -12.29
C PHE A 243 -17.86 7.38 -11.95
N ASP A 244 -18.99 6.97 -11.40
CA ASP A 244 -20.24 7.74 -11.19
C ASP A 244 -20.42 8.30 -9.76
N ALA A 245 -19.33 8.35 -8.96
CA ALA A 245 -19.35 8.74 -7.55
C ALA A 245 -20.17 7.82 -6.62
N SER A 246 -20.53 6.62 -7.07
CA SER A 246 -21.20 5.62 -6.24
C SER A 246 -20.28 4.99 -5.19
N PHE A 247 -20.91 4.40 -4.17
CA PHE A 247 -20.26 3.47 -3.25
C PHE A 247 -20.72 2.06 -3.58
N ARG A 248 -19.80 1.23 -4.07
CA ARG A 248 -20.06 -0.14 -4.55
C ARG A 248 -19.47 -1.15 -3.57
N TYR A 249 -20.27 -2.15 -3.22
CA TYR A 249 -19.88 -3.31 -2.43
C TYR A 249 -20.71 -4.52 -2.88
N ARG A 250 -20.23 -5.73 -2.60
CA ARG A 250 -20.95 -6.96 -2.95
C ARG A 250 -22.17 -7.12 -2.04
N LEU A 251 -23.34 -7.21 -2.66
CA LEU A 251 -24.57 -7.62 -1.98
C LEU A 251 -24.59 -9.14 -1.83
N ARG A 252 -25.43 -9.63 -0.93
CA ARG A 252 -25.72 -11.05 -0.81
C ARG A 252 -26.36 -11.53 -2.12
N ASP A 253 -25.86 -12.63 -2.68
CA ASP A 253 -26.54 -13.25 -3.83
C ASP A 253 -27.96 -13.65 -3.40
N GLU A 254 -28.97 -13.21 -4.15
CA GLU A 254 -30.35 -13.67 -3.97
C GLU A 254 -30.44 -15.10 -4.53
N ASN A 255 -30.79 -16.06 -3.66
CA ASN A 255 -31.09 -17.44 -4.06
C ASN A 255 -32.45 -17.54 -4.75
#